data_AF-A0AA92EAB4-F1
#
_entry.id   AF-A0AA92EAB4-F1
#
_cell.length_a   1.000
_cell.length_b   1.000
_cell.length_c   1.000
_cell.angle_alpha   90.00
_cell.angle_beta   90.00
_cell.angle_gamma   90.00
#
_symmetry.space_group_name_H-M   'P 1'
#
loop_
_entity.id
_entity.type
_entity.pdbx_description
1 polymer ?
#
loop_
_entity_poly.entity_id
_entity_poly.type
_entity_poly.pdbx_seq_one_letter_code
_entity_poly.pdbx_strand_id
1 'polypeptide(L)' 'MGANLRDAKLARDNLGGSTKRHGADLTGAQLHGADLRGAEYDDKTKFPVGFDPHTAGCIWAATS' A
#
# COMPACT_ATOMS: atom_id res chain seq x y z
N MET A 1 1.12 15.10 -7.88
CA MET A 1 1.86 15.48 -6.67
C MET A 1 2.10 14.20 -5.89
N GLY A 2 3.35 13.86 -5.58
CA GLY A 2 3.66 12.65 -4.81
C GLY A 2 3.30 12.81 -3.34
N ALA A 3 2.67 11.81 -2.74
CA ALA A 3 2.37 11.82 -1.30
C ALA A 3 3.62 11.45 -0.49
N ASN A 4 3.96 12.25 0.53
CA ASN A 4 4.98 11.82 1.49
C ASN A 4 4.32 10.88 2.51
N LEU A 5 4.62 9.59 2.40
CA LEU A 5 4.12 8.52 3.27
C LEU A 5 5.28 7.85 4.00
N ARG A 6 6.41 8.57 4.13
CA ARG A 6 7.58 8.09 4.85
C ARG A 6 7.17 7.78 6.29
N ASP A 7 7.53 6.60 6.77
CA ASP A 7 7.21 6.11 8.12
C ASP A 7 5.69 5.99 8.41
N ALA A 8 4.83 6.05 7.38
CA ALA A 8 3.39 5.87 7.54
C ALA A 8 3.07 4.43 7.95
N LYS A 9 2.19 4.28 8.94
CA LYS A 9 1.61 2.99 9.32
C LYS A 9 0.36 2.76 8.48
N LEU A 10 0.51 1.95 7.44
CA LEU A 10 -0.56 1.60 6.49
C LEU A 10 -0.91 0.11 6.55
N ALA A 11 -0.32 -0.61 7.50
CA ALA A 11 -0.61 -1.99 7.84
C ALA A 11 -2.08 -2.18 8.29
N ARG A 12 -2.54 -3.44 8.30
CA ARG A 12 -3.87 -3.85 8.80
C ARG A 12 -4.24 -3.10 10.06
N ASP A 13 -5.45 -2.53 10.10
CA ASP A 13 -5.97 -2.04 11.36
C ASP A 13 -6.24 -3.25 12.29
N ASN A 14 -6.11 -3.03 13.60
CA ASN A 14 -6.39 -4.06 14.62
C ASN A 14 -7.89 -4.41 14.70
N LEU A 15 -8.73 -3.85 13.83
CA LEU A 15 -10.18 -4.09 13.76
C LEU A 15 -10.56 -5.09 12.66
N GLY A 16 -9.57 -5.70 12.00
CA GLY A 16 -9.83 -6.63 10.88
C GLY A 16 -10.26 -5.91 9.60
N GLY A 17 -10.22 -4.58 9.60
CA GLY A 17 -10.23 -3.75 8.41
C GLY A 17 -8.82 -3.75 7.81
N SER A 18 -8.67 -4.49 6.72
CA SER A 18 -7.63 -4.12 5.79
C SER A 18 -7.87 -2.66 5.42
N THR A 19 -6.83 -1.82 5.49
CA THR A 19 -6.92 -0.46 4.94
C THR A 19 -7.05 -0.64 3.44
N LYS A 20 -8.29 -0.79 2.96
CA LYS A 20 -8.61 -1.10 1.58
C LYS A 20 -8.12 0.04 0.72
N ARG A 21 -6.96 -0.14 0.09
CA ARG A 21 -6.34 0.84 -0.81
C ARG A 21 -6.70 0.55 -2.26
N HIS A 22 -7.92 0.07 -2.51
CA HIS A 22 -8.42 -0.18 -3.85
C HIS A 22 -8.29 1.09 -4.70
N GLY A 23 -7.54 1.01 -5.79
CA GLY A 23 -7.34 2.15 -6.69
C GLY A 23 -6.55 3.33 -6.11
N ALA A 24 -5.72 3.13 -5.08
CA ALA A 24 -4.85 4.19 -4.59
C ALA A 24 -3.74 4.52 -5.61
N ASP A 25 -3.64 5.78 -6.01
CA ASP A 25 -2.50 6.26 -6.81
C ASP A 25 -1.38 6.76 -5.89
N LEU A 26 -0.35 5.94 -5.72
CA LEU A 26 0.86 6.25 -4.97
C LEU A 26 2.02 6.61 -5.92
N THR A 27 1.76 6.93 -7.19
CA THR A 27 2.83 7.33 -8.10
C THR A 27 3.57 8.57 -7.58
N GLY A 28 4.89 8.45 -7.49
CA GLY A 28 5.74 9.50 -6.91
C GLY A 28 5.66 9.64 -5.39
N ALA A 29 4.94 8.76 -4.68
CA ALA A 29 4.92 8.76 -3.23
C ALA A 29 6.26 8.27 -2.64
N GLN A 30 6.67 8.87 -1.53
CA GLN A 30 7.83 8.39 -0.78
C GLN A 30 7.36 7.34 0.23
N LEU A 31 7.59 6.06 -0.08
CA LEU A 31 7.21 4.90 0.75
C LEU A 31 8.37 4.33 1.58
N HIS A 32 9.54 4.97 1.54
CA HIS A 32 10.69 4.49 2.30
C HIS A 32 10.40 4.50 3.81
N GLY A 33 10.57 3.35 4.48
CA GLY A 33 10.25 3.19 5.90
C GLY A 33 8.76 3.04 6.24
N ALA A 34 7.86 3.10 5.25
CA ALA A 34 6.44 2.86 5.49
C ALA A 34 6.18 1.40 5.89
N ASP A 35 5.36 1.19 6.91
CA ASP A 35 4.90 -0.15 7.29
C ASP A 35 3.62 -0.49 6.52
N LEU A 36 3.79 -1.28 5.46
CA LEU A 36 2.73 -1.71 4.54
C LEU A 36 2.37 -3.20 4.74
N ARG A 37 2.86 -3.84 5.80
CA ARG A 37 2.64 -5.27 6.03
C ARG A 37 1.16 -5.57 6.24
N GLY A 38 0.62 -6.48 5.45
CA GLY A 38 -0.80 -6.81 5.44
C GLY A 38 -1.69 -5.77 4.75
N ALA A 39 -1.13 -4.70 4.17
CA ALA A 39 -1.93 -3.74 3.41
C ALA A 39 -2.49 -4.39 2.15
N GLU A 40 -3.78 -4.21 1.89
CA GLU A 40 -4.41 -4.77 0.70
C GLU A 40 -4.28 -3.84 -0.50
N TYR A 41 -3.89 -4.40 -1.65
CA TYR A 41 -3.82 -3.69 -2.94
C TYR A 41 -4.46 -4.51 -4.06
N ASP A 42 -4.87 -3.82 -5.12
CA ASP A 42 -5.49 -4.39 -6.31
C ASP A 42 -4.81 -3.92 -7.60
N ASP A 43 -5.31 -4.38 -8.74
CA ASP A 43 -4.85 -4.00 -10.08
C ASP A 43 -4.96 -2.49 -10.36
N LYS A 44 -5.84 -1.79 -9.66
CA LYS A 44 -6.01 -0.34 -9.76
C LYS A 44 -5.02 0.43 -8.92
N THR A 45 -4.37 -0.21 -7.95
CA THR A 45 -3.40 0.42 -7.07
C THR A 45 -2.10 0.67 -7.83
N LYS A 46 -1.65 1.93 -7.87
CA LYS A 46 -0.41 2.30 -8.55
C LYS A 46 0.68 2.59 -7.54
N PHE A 47 1.79 1.88 -7.63
CA PHE A 47 2.96 2.08 -6.80
C PHE A 47 4.02 2.97 -7.48
N PRO A 48 4.94 3.57 -6.72
CA PRO A 48 6.14 4.19 -7.27
C PRO A 48 6.94 3.22 -8.13
N VAL A 49 7.63 3.74 -9.15
CA VAL A 49 8.57 2.94 -9.95
C VAL A 49 9.61 2.29 -9.04
N GLY A 50 9.85 0.98 -9.23
CA GLY A 50 10.82 0.20 -8.46
C GLY A 50 10.33 -0.24 -7.08
N PHE A 51 9.09 0.08 -6.69
CA PHE A 51 8.47 -0.45 -5.48
C PHE A 51 7.79 -1.78 -5.77
N ASP A 52 8.15 -2.83 -5.03
CA ASP A 52 7.51 -4.14 -5.11
C ASP A 52 6.60 -4.35 -3.88
N PRO A 53 5.26 -4.30 -4.05
CA PRO A 53 4.31 -4.47 -2.95
C PRO A 53 4.36 -5.87 -2.34
N HIS A 54 4.74 -6.90 -3.09
CA HIS A 54 4.87 -8.26 -2.57
C HIS A 54 6.01 -8.36 -1.56
N THR A 55 7.15 -7.74 -1.86
CA THR A 55 8.30 -7.69 -0.93
C THR A 55 8.05 -6.82 0.30
N ALA A 56 7.19 -5.80 0.18
CA ALA A 56 6.78 -4.95 1.30
C ALA A 56 5.77 -5.63 2.25
N GLY A 57 5.32 -6.85 1.91
CA GLY A 57 4.34 -7.61 2.69
C GLY A 57 2.90 -7.17 2.44
N CYS A 58 2.62 -6.46 1.36
CA CYS A 58 1.26 -6.15 0.95
C CYS A 58 0.56 -7.44 0.47
N ILE A 59 -0.75 -7.50 0.68
CA ILE A 59 -1.61 -8.62 0.29
C ILE A 59 -2.39 -8.22 -0.95
N TRP A 60 -2.39 -9.08 -1.97
CA TRP A 60 -3.26 -8.89 -3.12
C TRP A 60 -4.71 -9.12 -2.70
N ALA A 61 -5.53 -8.07 -2.78
CA ALA A 61 -6.97 -8.17 -2.63
C ALA A 61 -7.57 -8.46 -4.01
N ALA A 62 -7.73 -9.74 -4.33
CA ALA A 62 -8.56 -10.15 -5.44
C ALA A 62 -10.00 -9.77 -5.07
N THR A 63 -10.50 -8.70 -5.66
CA THR A 63 -11.92 -8.34 -5.55
C THR A 63 -12.74 -9.49 -6.14
N SER A 64 -13.41 -10.26 -5.29
CA SER A 64 -14.48 -11.20 -5.69
C SER A 64 -15.73 -10.45 -6.13
#